data_AF-A0A1I8CXS3-F1
#
_entry.id   AF-A0A1I8CXS3-F1
#
_cell.length_a   1.000
_cell.length_b   1.000
_cell.length_c   1.000
_cell.angle_alpha   90.00
_cell.angle_beta   90.00
_cell.angle_gamma   90.00
#
_symmetry.space_group_name_H-M   'P 1'
#
loop_
_entity.id
_entity.type
_entity.pdbx_description
1 polymer ?
#
loop_
_entity_poly.entity_id
_entity_poly.type
_entity_poly.pdbx_seq_one_letter_code
_entity_poly.pdbx_strand_id
1 'polypeptide(L)'
;MQIHLLSLLVFVVGANIVDGADSDGKEFVFNFMQTDEYDISSVTTTNVIVIPLHKDSICSFQYTQTSDHKVVSISRSAFFGKTNEIIFDPNEVLLQPTWEVHDISMMPDKDFRIYVSCSEDVTLIAKYEDAYHAQGDIFLIPSISNAGNKYILSMPTGYDPVKGWITILPITKQLPFTVNVEGYVNGVLFSNQSRTYDSKIGDEQLYITVNPLNQDDYKATLKISGTSNFFITYLNPWAVSGSLQDGSCGISCNWDYITFMPMPVVGKECNKMLALPDQRIITNDFTTRLYVSPPNVPHNCNEMFKIQVYDKFDNVTGNCEIISDIGSSTISLTDKSEMGSETFEGETVMYRFGSFHHSPDNLTGYGHFAHYVPSVQEWVTGQTQFYTLAKDCSAELYTDQVNPDSIKLDGITLTKPKYTLNYMDYFNKKFGHFIVPISGYGVHSIDSGSNYVLYVVCKNVHSIYNGAGYLASFNQAKNQ
;
A
#
# COMPACT_ATOMS: atom_id res chain seq x y z
N MET A 1 -7.73 -38.62 -60.73
CA MET A 1 -8.13 -37.31 -60.18
C MET A 1 -7.65 -37.28 -58.74
N GLN A 2 -6.40 -36.85 -58.53
CA GLN A 2 -5.74 -36.78 -57.22
C GLN A 2 -6.02 -35.40 -56.63
N ILE A 3 -6.61 -35.35 -55.43
CA ILE A 3 -6.84 -34.13 -54.67
C ILE A 3 -5.82 -34.13 -53.53
N HIS A 4 -4.87 -33.19 -53.60
CA HIS A 4 -3.96 -32.86 -52.52
C HIS A 4 -4.71 -32.07 -51.44
N LEU A 5 -4.81 -32.61 -50.22
CA LEU A 5 -5.20 -31.85 -49.03
C LEU A 5 -3.92 -31.50 -48.26
N LEU A 6 -3.51 -30.24 -48.37
CA LEU A 6 -2.37 -29.69 -47.64
C LEU A 6 -2.91 -29.11 -46.32
N SER A 7 -2.75 -29.83 -45.21
CA SER A 7 -3.09 -29.35 -43.87
C SER A 7 -2.02 -28.36 -43.40
N LEU A 8 -2.34 -27.06 -43.46
CA LEU A 8 -1.52 -25.99 -42.91
C LEU A 8 -1.71 -25.97 -41.38
N LEU A 9 -0.78 -26.58 -40.64
CA LEU A 9 -0.71 -26.45 -39.19
C LEU A 9 -0.12 -25.06 -38.87
N VAL A 10 -0.97 -24.10 -38.57
CA VAL A 10 -0.53 -22.81 -38.00
C VAL A 10 -0.19 -23.07 -36.53
N PHE A 11 1.09 -23.26 -36.23
CA PHE A 11 1.62 -23.11 -34.88
C PHE A 11 1.47 -21.62 -34.52
N VAL A 12 0.36 -21.28 -33.84
CA VAL A 12 0.31 -20.09 -33.01
C VAL A 12 1.27 -20.36 -31.86
N VAL A 13 2.54 -19.99 -32.05
CA VAL A 13 3.44 -19.75 -30.93
C VAL A 13 2.81 -18.57 -30.21
N GLY A 14 1.97 -18.88 -29.21
CA GLY A 14 1.52 -17.90 -28.24
C GLY A 14 2.78 -17.35 -27.60
N ALA A 15 3.24 -16.18 -28.06
CA ALA A 15 4.05 -15.34 -27.23
C ALA A 15 3.22 -15.18 -25.95
N ASN A 16 3.75 -15.67 -24.82
CA ASN A 16 3.23 -15.30 -23.52
C ASN A 16 3.40 -13.78 -23.47
N ILE A 17 2.37 -13.04 -23.88
CA ILE A 17 2.25 -11.64 -23.56
C ILE A 17 2.13 -11.69 -22.04
N VAL A 18 3.22 -11.36 -21.37
CA VAL A 18 3.24 -11.15 -19.93
C VAL A 18 2.40 -9.90 -19.74
N ASP A 19 1.12 -10.08 -19.43
CA ASP A 19 0.26 -8.96 -19.06
C ASP A 19 0.85 -8.33 -17.78
N GLY A 20 0.88 -6.99 -17.73
CA GLY A 20 1.28 -6.25 -16.54
C GLY A 20 0.38 -6.58 -15.35
N ALA A 21 0.84 -6.26 -14.14
CA ALA A 21 -0.01 -6.42 -12.96
C ALA A 21 -1.15 -5.39 -12.99
N ASP A 22 -2.31 -5.71 -12.41
CA ASP A 22 -3.43 -4.75 -12.42
C ASP A 22 -3.13 -3.45 -11.64
N SER A 23 -2.14 -3.47 -10.73
CA SER A 23 -1.59 -2.27 -10.08
C SER A 23 -0.85 -1.35 -11.04
N ASP A 24 -0.33 -1.89 -12.15
CA ASP A 24 0.34 -1.13 -13.19
C ASP A 24 -0.68 -0.49 -14.13
N GLY A 25 -0.23 0.49 -14.93
CA GLY A 25 -1.09 1.09 -15.94
C GLY A 25 -0.52 2.34 -16.56
N LYS A 26 -1.42 3.14 -17.14
CA LYS A 26 -1.06 4.37 -17.87
C LYS A 26 -1.52 5.64 -17.18
N GLU A 27 -2.47 5.54 -16.26
CA GLU A 27 -3.12 6.69 -15.65
C GLU A 27 -3.08 6.52 -14.12
N PHE A 28 -2.65 7.58 -13.43
CA PHE A 28 -2.45 7.58 -11.99
C PHE A 28 -2.87 8.93 -11.39
N VAL A 29 -3.22 8.93 -10.11
CA VAL A 29 -3.34 10.16 -9.31
C VAL A 29 -2.83 9.90 -7.90
N PHE A 30 -2.00 10.82 -7.40
CA PHE A 30 -1.38 10.73 -6.07
C PHE A 30 -1.03 12.14 -5.57
N ASN A 31 -0.41 12.23 -4.41
CA ASN A 31 0.15 13.46 -3.87
C ASN A 31 1.34 13.18 -2.95
N PHE A 32 2.07 14.23 -2.56
CA PHE A 32 3.05 14.17 -1.47
C PHE A 32 2.52 14.94 -0.26
N MET A 33 2.87 14.48 0.95
CA MET A 33 2.52 15.16 2.19
C MET A 33 3.72 15.24 3.14
N GLN A 34 3.82 16.33 3.88
CA GLN A 34 4.72 16.51 5.02
C GLN A 34 3.94 17.27 6.10
N THR A 35 4.13 16.96 7.38
CA THR A 35 3.47 17.74 8.45
C THR A 35 3.81 19.24 8.38
N ASP A 36 2.88 20.11 8.76
CA ASP A 36 3.10 21.56 8.86
C ASP A 36 3.94 21.97 10.09
N GLU A 37 4.30 21.02 10.96
CA GLU A 37 5.23 21.26 12.08
C GLU A 37 6.64 21.65 11.64
N TYR A 38 7.02 21.28 10.43
CA TYR A 38 8.37 21.48 9.91
C TYR A 38 8.32 22.33 8.66
N ASP A 39 9.18 23.35 8.60
CA ASP A 39 9.49 24.01 7.35
C ASP A 39 10.08 23.00 6.36
N ILE A 40 9.74 23.14 5.07
CA ILE A 40 10.32 22.33 4.01
C ILE A 40 11.84 22.57 4.00
N SER A 41 12.61 21.54 4.33
CA SER A 41 14.06 21.66 4.45
C SER A 41 14.70 21.79 3.07
N SER A 42 15.91 22.39 3.01
CA SER A 42 16.65 22.51 1.75
C SER A 42 17.15 21.17 1.17
N VAL A 43 17.01 20.09 1.95
CA VAL A 43 17.37 18.72 1.55
C VAL A 43 16.14 17.84 1.31
N THR A 44 14.93 18.38 1.43
CA THR A 44 13.70 17.67 1.10
C THR A 44 13.67 17.35 -0.39
N THR A 45 13.29 16.12 -0.74
CA THR A 45 13.09 15.71 -2.12
C THR A 45 11.74 15.01 -2.29
N THR A 46 11.11 15.24 -3.44
CA THR A 46 9.87 14.59 -3.85
C THR A 46 10.09 14.00 -5.23
N ASN A 47 10.07 12.66 -5.31
CA ASN A 47 10.47 11.93 -6.50
C ASN A 47 9.40 10.91 -6.89
N VAL A 48 9.23 10.72 -8.19
CA VAL A 48 8.45 9.61 -8.73
C VAL A 48 9.36 8.71 -9.54
N ILE A 49 9.38 7.43 -9.20
CA ILE A 49 10.06 6.40 -9.96
C ILE A 49 9.07 5.85 -10.99
N VAL A 50 9.47 5.90 -12.27
CA VAL A 50 8.70 5.36 -13.39
C VAL A 50 9.42 4.13 -13.94
N ILE A 51 8.76 2.97 -13.89
CA ILE A 51 9.32 1.70 -14.37
C ILE A 51 8.47 1.20 -15.54
N PRO A 52 8.91 1.41 -16.80
CA PRO A 52 8.20 0.85 -17.95
C PRO A 52 8.24 -0.68 -17.95
N LEU A 53 7.11 -1.32 -18.32
CA LEU A 53 7.00 -2.78 -18.27
C LEU A 53 7.57 -3.51 -19.49
N HIS A 54 7.55 -2.89 -20.66
CA HIS A 54 7.92 -3.57 -21.92
C HIS A 54 8.85 -2.78 -22.84
N LYS A 55 8.73 -1.45 -22.85
CA LYS A 55 9.50 -0.53 -23.69
C LYS A 55 9.43 0.88 -23.12
N ASP A 56 10.24 1.79 -23.65
CA ASP A 56 10.29 3.18 -23.22
C ASP A 56 8.90 3.84 -23.23
N SER A 57 8.66 4.72 -22.26
CA SER A 57 7.41 5.44 -22.07
C SER A 57 7.66 6.94 -21.97
N ILE A 58 6.70 7.75 -22.40
CA ILE A 58 6.67 9.18 -22.11
C ILE A 58 5.53 9.42 -21.14
N CYS A 59 5.85 9.94 -19.96
CA CYS A 59 4.89 10.26 -18.93
C CYS A 59 4.73 11.78 -18.79
N SER A 60 3.49 12.23 -18.73
CA SER A 60 3.09 13.60 -18.47
C SER A 60 2.55 13.69 -17.05
N PHE A 61 3.07 14.64 -16.28
CA PHE A 61 2.67 14.93 -14.90
C PHE A 61 2.00 16.29 -14.86
N GLN A 62 0.72 16.31 -14.51
CA GLN A 62 -0.10 17.51 -14.43
C GLN A 62 -0.45 17.80 -12.96
N TYR A 63 -0.11 18.99 -12.48
CA TYR A 63 -0.34 19.39 -11.08
C TYR A 63 -0.51 20.90 -10.97
N THR A 64 -1.00 21.37 -9.82
CA THR A 64 -1.17 22.79 -9.52
C THR A 64 -0.01 23.27 -8.66
N GLN A 65 0.68 24.33 -9.09
CA GLN A 65 1.78 24.93 -8.35
C GLN A 65 1.30 25.63 -7.09
N THR A 66 2.01 25.44 -5.97
CA THR A 66 1.76 26.16 -4.72
C THR A 66 1.93 27.66 -4.88
N SER A 67 2.98 28.08 -5.59
CA SER A 67 3.44 29.47 -5.53
C SER A 67 2.54 30.46 -6.28
N ASP A 68 1.91 30.03 -7.36
CA ASP A 68 1.08 30.90 -8.21
C ASP A 68 -0.27 30.28 -8.63
N HIS A 69 -0.62 29.12 -8.07
CA HIS A 69 -1.85 28.38 -8.35
C HIS A 69 -2.06 28.02 -9.82
N LYS A 70 -1.01 28.01 -10.65
CA LYS A 70 -1.13 27.59 -12.04
C LYS A 70 -1.09 26.08 -12.16
N VAL A 71 -1.99 25.56 -12.99
CA VAL A 71 -1.91 24.19 -13.47
C VAL A 71 -0.79 24.08 -14.50
N VAL A 72 0.22 23.30 -14.19
CA VAL A 72 1.36 23.02 -15.07
C VAL A 72 1.38 21.56 -15.50
N SER A 73 2.08 21.30 -16.61
CA SER A 73 2.31 19.94 -17.09
C SER A 73 3.77 19.80 -17.49
N ILE A 74 4.44 18.79 -16.94
CA ILE A 74 5.80 18.41 -17.35
C ILE A 74 5.75 17.04 -18.01
N SER A 75 6.50 16.86 -19.10
CA SER A 75 6.65 15.55 -19.74
C SER A 75 8.09 15.06 -19.59
N ARG A 76 8.25 13.76 -19.34
CA ARG A 76 9.54 13.11 -19.13
C ARG A 76 9.53 11.74 -19.80
N SER A 77 10.65 11.39 -20.42
CA SER A 77 10.89 10.04 -20.93
C SER A 77 11.34 9.12 -19.79
N ALA A 78 10.78 7.92 -19.75
CA ALA A 78 11.20 6.83 -18.90
C ALA A 78 11.69 5.69 -19.79
N PHE A 79 12.92 5.23 -19.57
CA PHE A 79 13.57 4.20 -20.35
C PHE A 79 13.42 2.84 -19.69
N PHE A 80 13.05 1.83 -20.48
CA PHE A 80 12.89 0.46 -20.02
C PHE A 80 14.20 -0.12 -19.45
N GLY A 81 14.11 -0.81 -18.31
CA GLY A 81 15.26 -1.42 -17.64
C GLY A 81 16.28 -0.43 -17.07
N LYS A 82 15.89 0.85 -16.91
CA LYS A 82 16.72 1.89 -16.28
C LYS A 82 15.99 2.56 -15.13
N THR A 83 16.74 3.13 -14.20
CA THR A 83 16.20 4.00 -13.15
C THR A 83 15.74 5.33 -13.76
N ASN A 84 14.44 5.59 -13.69
CA ASN A 84 13.85 6.87 -14.13
C ASN A 84 13.24 7.56 -12.93
N GLU A 85 13.94 8.54 -12.38
CA GLU A 85 13.46 9.37 -11.27
C GLU A 85 13.06 10.75 -11.77
N ILE A 86 11.80 11.08 -11.56
CA ILE A 86 11.24 12.39 -11.89
C ILE A 86 11.14 13.20 -10.62
N ILE A 87 11.97 14.24 -10.53
CA ILE A 87 12.06 15.12 -9.38
C ILE A 87 11.05 16.26 -9.50
N PHE A 88 10.33 16.53 -8.43
CA PHE A 88 9.47 17.70 -8.25
C PHE A 88 10.09 18.68 -7.27
N ASP A 89 9.80 19.96 -7.44
CA ASP A 89 10.14 20.97 -6.42
C ASP A 89 9.20 20.77 -5.23
N PRO A 90 9.69 20.38 -4.03
CA PRO A 90 8.83 20.16 -2.87
C PRO A 90 7.98 21.39 -2.51
N ASN A 91 8.50 22.60 -2.74
CA ASN A 91 7.74 23.83 -2.47
C ASN A 91 6.49 23.94 -3.35
N GLU A 92 6.48 23.28 -4.51
CA GLU A 92 5.41 23.37 -5.50
C GLU A 92 4.38 22.24 -5.41
N VAL A 93 4.76 21.08 -4.86
CA VAL A 93 3.90 19.88 -4.88
C VAL A 93 3.54 19.30 -3.52
N LEU A 94 4.22 19.72 -2.45
CA LEU A 94 4.01 19.16 -1.13
C LEU A 94 2.78 19.79 -0.47
N LEU A 95 1.88 18.94 0.02
CA LEU A 95 0.83 19.35 0.94
C LEU A 95 1.41 19.38 2.35
N GLN A 96 1.20 20.50 3.06
CA GLN A 96 1.46 20.63 4.50
C GLN A 96 0.12 20.70 5.23
N PRO A 97 -0.51 19.54 5.52
CA PRO A 97 -1.83 19.54 6.12
C PRO A 97 -1.73 20.02 7.57
N THR A 98 -2.69 20.85 7.98
CA THR A 98 -2.83 21.31 9.36
C THR A 98 -3.78 20.37 10.11
N TRP A 99 -3.90 20.56 11.43
CA TRP A 99 -4.87 19.79 12.23
C TRP A 99 -5.71 20.66 13.13
N GLU A 100 -6.90 20.17 13.43
CA GLU A 100 -7.80 20.75 14.43
C GLU A 100 -7.81 19.86 15.68
N VAL A 101 -7.55 20.46 16.84
CA VAL A 101 -7.54 19.75 18.11
C VAL A 101 -8.97 19.35 18.47
N HIS A 102 -9.15 18.11 18.93
CA HIS A 102 -10.43 17.53 19.31
C HIS A 102 -11.43 17.34 18.15
N ASP A 103 -10.93 17.11 16.93
CA ASP A 103 -11.81 16.90 15.77
C ASP A 103 -11.34 15.77 14.83
N ILE A 104 -12.30 15.26 14.08
CA ILE A 104 -12.11 14.55 12.82
C ILE A 104 -12.82 15.39 11.76
N SER A 105 -12.07 16.25 11.07
CA SER A 105 -12.61 17.27 10.17
C SER A 105 -12.08 17.17 8.75
N MET A 106 -12.94 17.54 7.80
CA MET A 106 -12.56 17.74 6.40
C MET A 106 -12.10 19.19 6.18
N MET A 107 -10.83 19.33 5.80
CA MET A 107 -10.15 20.60 5.58
C MET A 107 -9.95 20.84 4.09
N PRO A 108 -10.32 22.01 3.55
CA PRO A 108 -9.96 22.40 2.21
C PRO A 108 -8.51 22.88 2.13
N ASP A 109 -7.86 22.61 1.02
CA ASP A 109 -6.58 23.20 0.62
C ASP A 109 -6.56 23.43 -0.89
N LYS A 110 -5.52 24.09 -1.39
CA LYS A 110 -5.19 24.12 -2.82
C LYS A 110 -5.13 22.71 -3.39
N ASP A 111 -5.27 22.59 -4.70
CA ASP A 111 -5.14 21.30 -5.37
C ASP A 111 -3.74 20.70 -5.22
N PHE A 112 -3.62 19.65 -4.41
CA PHE A 112 -2.39 18.92 -4.16
C PHE A 112 -2.24 17.65 -5.02
N ARG A 113 -3.18 17.41 -5.95
CA ARG A 113 -3.16 16.19 -6.78
C ARG A 113 -2.14 16.32 -7.90
N ILE A 114 -1.42 15.23 -8.14
CA ILE A 114 -0.56 15.03 -9.30
C ILE A 114 -1.20 13.94 -10.15
N TYR A 115 -1.64 14.31 -11.35
CA TYR A 115 -2.16 13.39 -12.36
C TYR A 115 -1.03 12.94 -13.27
N VAL A 116 -0.94 11.64 -13.53
CA VAL A 116 0.06 11.07 -14.44
C VAL A 116 -0.62 10.37 -15.59
N SER A 117 -0.12 10.60 -16.80
CA SER A 117 -0.51 9.89 -18.01
C SER A 117 0.72 9.45 -18.79
N CYS A 118 0.86 8.14 -19.02
CA CYS A 118 2.00 7.53 -19.70
C CYS A 118 1.59 6.92 -21.04
N SER A 119 2.51 6.89 -22.01
CA SER A 119 2.23 6.29 -23.33
C SER A 119 2.16 4.75 -23.29
N GLU A 120 2.83 4.14 -22.31
CA GLU A 120 2.91 2.68 -22.10
C GLU A 120 2.59 2.35 -20.64
N ASP A 121 2.28 1.08 -20.37
CA ASP A 121 2.06 0.61 -19.01
C ASP A 121 3.35 0.68 -18.20
N VAL A 122 3.24 1.26 -17.00
CA VAL A 122 4.35 1.46 -16.07
C VAL A 122 3.93 1.06 -14.66
N THR A 123 4.90 0.67 -13.85
CA THR A 123 4.78 0.74 -12.39
C THR A 123 5.19 2.14 -11.95
N LEU A 124 4.41 2.73 -11.04
CA LEU A 124 4.65 4.08 -10.52
C LEU A 124 4.85 4.03 -9.00
N ILE A 125 5.95 4.61 -8.52
CA ILE A 125 6.32 4.60 -7.09
C ILE A 125 6.63 6.04 -6.68
N ALA A 126 5.98 6.53 -5.62
CA ALA A 126 6.32 7.82 -5.02
C ALA A 126 7.32 7.64 -3.89
N LYS A 127 8.22 8.62 -3.77
CA LYS A 127 9.29 8.66 -2.77
C LYS A 127 9.40 10.08 -2.23
N TYR A 128 9.13 10.24 -0.94
CA TYR A 128 9.34 11.48 -0.20
C TYR A 128 10.50 11.27 0.77
N GLU A 129 11.43 12.23 0.81
CA GLU A 129 12.63 12.15 1.66
C GLU A 129 12.92 13.53 2.25
N ASP A 130 13.11 13.61 3.57
CA ASP A 130 13.65 14.77 4.29
C ASP A 130 14.70 14.29 5.30
N ALA A 131 15.95 14.26 4.85
CA ALA A 131 17.07 13.79 5.65
C ALA A 131 17.38 14.70 6.86
N TYR A 132 16.91 15.96 6.88
CA TYR A 132 17.14 16.85 8.01
C TYR A 132 16.25 16.47 9.20
N HIS A 133 14.97 16.19 8.94
CA HIS A 133 14.02 15.73 9.96
C HIS A 133 14.00 14.21 10.14
N ALA A 134 14.83 13.48 9.38
CA ALA A 134 14.85 12.02 9.34
C ALA A 134 13.47 11.40 8.99
N GLN A 135 12.73 12.07 8.12
CA GLN A 135 11.42 11.64 7.65
C GLN A 135 11.51 11.19 6.19
N GLY A 136 10.70 10.23 5.81
CA GLY A 136 10.62 9.78 4.43
C GLY A 136 10.11 8.36 4.34
N ASP A 137 9.44 8.07 3.23
CA ASP A 137 8.93 6.73 2.93
C ASP A 137 8.74 6.62 1.41
N ILE A 138 8.51 5.40 0.96
CA ILE A 138 8.31 5.02 -0.43
C ILE A 138 7.04 4.20 -0.55
N PHE A 139 6.21 4.48 -1.56
CA PHE A 139 4.94 3.76 -1.71
C PHE A 139 4.55 3.56 -3.18
N LEU A 140 3.90 2.43 -3.43
CA LEU A 140 3.28 2.12 -4.72
C LEU A 140 2.10 3.07 -4.97
N ILE A 141 2.03 3.61 -6.19
CA ILE A 141 0.87 4.34 -6.68
C ILE A 141 0.11 3.41 -7.64
N PRO A 142 -1.06 2.87 -7.24
CA PRO A 142 -1.84 2.01 -8.12
C PRO A 142 -2.40 2.79 -9.32
N SER A 143 -2.51 2.13 -10.47
CA SER A 143 -3.27 2.62 -11.62
C SER A 143 -4.71 2.94 -11.24
N ILE A 144 -5.32 3.97 -11.86
CA ILE A 144 -6.69 4.41 -11.57
C ILE A 144 -7.77 3.32 -11.79
N SER A 145 -7.43 2.22 -12.48
CA SER A 145 -8.28 1.02 -12.55
C SER A 145 -8.58 0.40 -11.18
N ASN A 146 -7.75 0.69 -10.17
CA ASN A 146 -7.88 0.20 -8.80
C ASN A 146 -8.59 1.19 -7.86
N ALA A 147 -9.03 2.34 -8.37
CA ALA A 147 -9.74 3.33 -7.57
C ALA A 147 -11.13 2.83 -7.22
N GLY A 148 -11.55 3.06 -5.98
CA GLY A 148 -12.89 2.71 -5.49
C GLY A 148 -13.63 3.92 -4.98
N ASN A 149 -14.89 3.73 -4.60
CA ASN A 149 -15.72 4.80 -4.05
C ASN A 149 -15.95 4.67 -2.55
N LYS A 150 -15.32 3.70 -1.89
CA LYS A 150 -15.43 3.47 -0.44
C LYS A 150 -14.13 2.96 0.15
N TYR A 151 -13.79 3.50 1.30
CA TYR A 151 -12.65 3.11 2.12
C TYR A 151 -13.13 2.93 3.56
N ILE A 152 -12.64 1.88 4.19
CA ILE A 152 -12.75 1.70 5.63
C ILE A 152 -11.32 1.46 6.08
N LEU A 153 -10.82 2.27 7.01
CA LEU A 153 -9.46 2.11 7.50
C LEU A 153 -9.38 2.45 8.98
N SER A 154 -8.58 1.67 9.70
CA SER A 154 -8.12 1.99 11.04
C SER A 154 -6.80 2.74 10.94
N MET A 155 -6.49 3.56 11.93
CA MET A 155 -5.23 4.28 11.97
C MET A 155 -4.21 3.52 12.82
N PRO A 156 -2.94 3.47 12.41
CA PRO A 156 -1.88 2.98 13.25
C PRO A 156 -1.72 3.77 14.54
N THR A 157 -1.10 3.11 15.53
CA THR A 157 -0.68 3.77 16.76
C THR A 157 0.30 4.90 16.42
N GLY A 158 0.03 6.08 16.96
CA GLY A 158 0.88 7.26 16.87
C GLY A 158 1.44 7.60 18.24
N TYR A 159 2.63 8.19 18.26
CA TYR A 159 3.27 8.70 19.48
C TYR A 159 2.55 9.95 20.01
N ASP A 160 1.97 10.73 19.11
CA ASP A 160 1.22 11.94 19.38
C ASP A 160 -0.31 11.65 19.37
N PRO A 161 -1.13 12.50 20.04
CA PRO A 161 -2.57 12.52 19.85
C PRO A 161 -3.04 12.55 18.39
N VAL A 162 -2.30 13.18 17.47
CA VAL A 162 -2.65 13.18 16.04
C VAL A 162 -2.47 11.79 15.43
N LYS A 163 -3.55 11.21 14.89
CA LYS A 163 -3.51 9.92 14.20
C LYS A 163 -3.14 10.00 12.74
N GLY A 164 -3.06 11.20 12.17
CA GLY A 164 -2.57 11.43 10.82
C GLY A 164 -3.55 12.17 9.93
N TRP A 165 -3.22 12.20 8.64
CA TRP A 165 -3.98 12.89 7.60
C TRP A 165 -4.28 11.98 6.44
N ILE A 166 -5.43 12.23 5.80
CA ILE A 166 -5.89 11.46 4.65
C ILE A 166 -6.31 12.43 3.55
N THR A 167 -5.66 12.36 2.39
CA THR A 167 -6.12 13.11 1.23
C THR A 167 -7.21 12.37 0.47
N ILE A 168 -8.11 13.12 -0.17
CA ILE A 168 -9.13 12.59 -1.07
C ILE A 168 -8.73 12.97 -2.49
N LEU A 169 -8.57 11.96 -3.36
CA LEU A 169 -8.00 12.11 -4.70
C LEU A 169 -8.99 11.63 -5.77
N PRO A 170 -10.02 12.42 -6.14
CA PRO A 170 -10.97 12.03 -7.18
C PRO A 170 -10.28 11.80 -8.54
N ILE A 171 -10.53 10.64 -9.15
CA ILE A 171 -9.96 10.32 -10.47
C ILE A 171 -10.74 11.02 -11.59
N THR A 172 -12.06 11.18 -11.41
CA THR A 172 -12.95 11.78 -12.40
C THR A 172 -13.12 13.27 -12.16
N LYS A 173 -13.01 14.06 -13.23
CA LYS A 173 -13.37 15.50 -13.26
C LYS A 173 -14.89 15.71 -13.32
N GLN A 174 -15.67 14.81 -12.70
CA GLN A 174 -17.13 14.85 -12.67
C GLN A 174 -17.59 15.83 -11.59
N LEU A 175 -18.53 16.70 -11.95
CA LEU A 175 -19.01 17.78 -11.09
C LEU A 175 -20.51 17.65 -10.84
N PRO A 176 -20.96 17.77 -9.58
CA PRO A 176 -20.17 17.89 -8.35
C PRO A 176 -19.69 16.54 -7.78
N PHE A 177 -18.58 16.53 -7.02
CA PHE A 177 -18.12 15.36 -6.25
C PHE A 177 -18.53 15.51 -4.78
N THR A 178 -19.19 14.50 -4.22
CA THR A 178 -19.59 14.47 -2.82
C THR A 178 -18.84 13.37 -2.09
N VAL A 179 -18.26 13.71 -0.93
CA VAL A 179 -17.62 12.78 -0.02
C VAL A 179 -18.34 12.78 1.33
N ASN A 180 -18.52 11.60 1.91
CA ASN A 180 -19.01 11.41 3.27
C ASN A 180 -17.94 10.72 4.10
N VAL A 181 -17.70 11.24 5.30
CA VAL A 181 -16.70 10.74 6.25
C VAL A 181 -17.39 10.48 7.58
N GLU A 182 -17.40 9.21 8.00
CA GLU A 182 -17.77 8.81 9.35
C GLU A 182 -16.51 8.46 10.12
N GLY A 183 -16.25 9.18 11.22
CA GLY A 183 -15.12 8.92 12.10
C GLY A 183 -15.56 8.29 13.41
N TYR A 184 -14.87 7.24 13.82
CA TYR A 184 -15.14 6.51 15.05
C TYR A 184 -13.91 6.55 15.96
N VAL A 185 -14.16 6.69 17.25
CA VAL A 185 -13.14 6.73 18.29
C VAL A 185 -13.49 5.70 19.35
N ASN A 186 -12.57 4.76 19.61
CA ASN A 186 -12.78 3.64 20.54
C ASN A 186 -14.10 2.89 20.30
N GLY A 187 -14.47 2.71 19.02
CA GLY A 187 -15.67 2.00 18.61
C GLY A 187 -16.96 2.82 18.59
N VAL A 188 -16.92 4.11 18.98
CA VAL A 188 -18.09 4.99 19.04
C VAL A 188 -18.02 6.01 17.91
N LEU A 189 -19.14 6.23 17.21
CA LEU A 189 -19.24 7.29 16.21
C LEU A 189 -18.96 8.65 16.86
N PHE A 190 -17.94 9.34 16.36
CA PHE A 190 -17.45 10.63 16.86
C PHE A 190 -17.83 11.77 15.92
N SER A 191 -17.64 11.58 14.62
CA SER A 191 -17.89 12.58 13.57
C SER A 191 -18.63 11.95 12.39
N ASN A 192 -19.54 12.70 11.78
CA ASN A 192 -20.20 12.33 10.52
C ASN A 192 -20.37 13.59 9.69
N GLN A 193 -19.56 13.72 8.65
CA GLN A 193 -19.48 14.92 7.82
C GLN A 193 -19.72 14.56 6.35
N SER A 194 -20.39 15.44 5.62
CA SER A 194 -20.58 15.34 4.18
C SER A 194 -20.20 16.67 3.54
N ARG A 195 -19.38 16.64 2.49
CA ARG A 195 -18.99 17.81 1.72
C ARG A 195 -19.08 17.53 0.24
N THR A 196 -19.52 18.55 -0.49
CA THR A 196 -19.62 18.54 -1.95
C THR A 196 -18.74 19.65 -2.49
N TYR A 197 -17.87 19.34 -3.44
CA TYR A 197 -16.90 20.27 -3.99
C TYR A 197 -16.58 19.99 -5.46
N ASP A 198 -15.85 20.91 -6.08
CA ASP A 198 -15.41 20.81 -7.47
C ASP A 198 -14.12 19.97 -7.55
N SER A 199 -14.16 18.86 -8.30
CA SER A 199 -13.01 17.98 -8.47
C SER A 199 -12.15 18.34 -9.69
N LYS A 200 -12.40 19.47 -10.36
CA LYS A 200 -11.57 19.94 -11.45
C LYS A 200 -10.17 20.29 -10.96
N ILE A 201 -9.19 20.09 -11.85
CA ILE A 201 -7.79 20.41 -11.55
C ILE A 201 -7.61 21.92 -11.34
N GLY A 202 -6.89 22.28 -10.28
CA GLY A 202 -6.64 23.67 -9.86
C GLY A 202 -7.63 24.19 -8.82
N ASP A 203 -8.78 23.55 -8.65
CA ASP A 203 -9.76 23.93 -7.63
C ASP A 203 -9.44 23.27 -6.27
N GLU A 204 -9.90 23.88 -5.18
CA GLU A 204 -9.63 23.40 -3.81
C GLU A 204 -10.02 21.93 -3.63
N GLN A 205 -9.15 21.17 -2.96
CA GLN A 205 -9.34 19.75 -2.67
C GLN A 205 -9.45 19.53 -1.17
N LEU A 206 -9.95 18.35 -0.78
CA LEU A 206 -10.18 18.01 0.62
C LEU A 206 -9.16 17.00 1.14
N TYR A 207 -8.68 17.25 2.35
CA TYR A 207 -8.04 16.25 3.18
C TYR A 207 -8.78 16.14 4.52
N ILE A 208 -8.55 15.06 5.25
CA ILE A 208 -9.12 14.76 6.55
C ILE A 208 -7.99 14.82 7.56
N THR A 209 -8.21 15.52 8.67
CA THR A 209 -7.35 15.46 9.87
C THR A 209 -7.99 14.58 10.94
N VAL A 210 -7.19 13.86 11.71
CA VAL A 210 -7.66 12.93 12.74
C VAL A 210 -6.96 13.22 14.06
N ASN A 211 -7.54 14.10 14.88
CA ASN A 211 -7.05 14.42 16.23
C ASN A 211 -8.21 14.58 17.24
N PRO A 212 -9.06 13.55 17.41
CA PRO A 212 -10.27 13.66 18.23
C PRO A 212 -10.03 13.78 19.74
N LEU A 213 -8.93 13.25 20.28
CA LEU A 213 -8.68 13.19 21.73
C LEU A 213 -7.29 13.71 22.05
N ASN A 214 -7.15 14.45 23.16
CA ASN A 214 -5.85 14.87 23.69
C ASN A 214 -5.24 13.78 24.60
N GLN A 215 -5.04 12.60 24.03
CA GLN A 215 -4.36 11.46 24.67
C GLN A 215 -3.72 10.59 23.58
N ASP A 216 -2.61 9.92 23.89
CA ASP A 216 -1.89 9.14 22.87
C ASP A 216 -2.58 7.79 22.60
N ASP A 217 -3.12 7.16 23.64
CA ASP A 217 -3.70 5.82 23.56
C ASP A 217 -5.20 5.85 23.24
N TYR A 218 -5.52 5.76 21.97
CA TYR A 218 -6.88 5.52 21.47
C TYR A 218 -6.86 4.94 20.05
N LYS A 219 -7.97 4.30 19.68
CA LYS A 219 -8.18 3.78 18.33
C LYS A 219 -9.07 4.74 17.55
N ALA A 220 -8.64 5.09 16.35
CA ALA A 220 -9.45 5.82 15.37
C ALA A 220 -9.68 4.96 14.12
N THR A 221 -10.89 5.04 13.58
CA THR A 221 -11.22 4.43 12.29
C THR A 221 -12.09 5.38 11.48
N LEU A 222 -11.95 5.36 10.15
CA LEU A 222 -12.82 6.12 9.25
C LEU A 222 -13.52 5.21 8.26
N LYS A 223 -14.77 5.55 7.95
CA LYS A 223 -15.47 5.15 6.72
C LYS A 223 -15.56 6.37 5.81
N ILE A 224 -14.97 6.28 4.63
CA ILE A 224 -14.96 7.35 3.63
C ILE A 224 -15.70 6.82 2.41
N SER A 225 -16.68 7.57 1.89
CA SER A 225 -17.42 7.20 0.68
C SER A 225 -17.61 8.39 -0.25
N GLY A 226 -17.62 8.13 -1.56
CA GLY A 226 -17.71 9.15 -2.60
C GLY A 226 -18.80 8.84 -3.64
N THR A 227 -19.24 9.87 -4.36
CA THR A 227 -20.18 9.72 -5.50
C THR A 227 -19.54 9.13 -6.75
N SER A 228 -18.21 9.20 -6.87
CA SER A 228 -17.40 8.59 -7.92
C SER A 228 -16.18 7.91 -7.32
N ASN A 229 -15.41 7.18 -8.14
CA ASN A 229 -14.16 6.58 -7.68
C ASN A 229 -13.10 7.65 -7.38
N PHE A 230 -12.31 7.40 -6.34
CA PHE A 230 -11.21 8.24 -5.88
C PHE A 230 -10.14 7.34 -5.24
N PHE A 231 -8.95 7.89 -5.04
CA PHE A 231 -7.96 7.30 -4.14
C PHE A 231 -7.87 8.09 -2.84
N ILE A 232 -7.23 7.48 -1.85
CA ILE A 232 -6.77 8.18 -0.67
C ILE A 232 -5.29 7.93 -0.47
N THR A 233 -4.57 8.92 0.05
CA THR A 233 -3.21 8.75 0.59
C THR A 233 -3.29 9.03 2.08
N TYR A 234 -2.74 8.14 2.89
CA TYR A 234 -2.65 8.28 4.34
C TYR A 234 -1.23 8.65 4.75
N LEU A 235 -1.09 9.59 5.69
CA LEU A 235 0.16 10.01 6.31
C LEU A 235 0.05 9.93 7.84
N ASN A 236 1.08 9.40 8.50
CA ASN A 236 1.34 9.66 9.91
C ASN A 236 2.86 9.86 10.15
N PRO A 237 3.31 11.05 10.58
CA PRO A 237 4.72 11.37 10.77
C PRO A 237 5.28 10.86 12.10
N TRP A 238 4.42 10.32 12.98
CA TRP A 238 4.75 9.88 14.33
C TRP A 238 4.27 8.45 14.61
N ALA A 239 4.27 7.58 13.60
CA ALA A 239 3.79 6.21 13.77
C ALA A 239 4.74 5.41 14.68
N VAL A 240 4.18 4.58 15.57
CA VAL A 240 4.94 3.78 16.54
C VAL A 240 4.35 2.38 16.68
N SER A 241 5.17 1.39 17.05
CA SER A 241 4.72 0.00 17.23
C SER A 241 3.80 -0.19 18.45
N GLY A 242 3.81 0.72 19.41
CA GLY A 242 3.04 0.61 20.65
C GLY A 242 3.01 1.91 21.44
N SER A 243 2.50 1.86 22.66
CA SER A 243 2.44 2.97 23.60
C SER A 243 3.57 2.88 24.63
N LEU A 244 4.14 4.03 25.00
CA LEU A 244 5.05 4.13 26.14
C LEU A 244 4.32 3.85 27.46
N GLN A 245 3.03 4.19 27.53
CA GLN A 245 2.26 4.20 28.77
C GLN A 245 1.93 2.79 29.26
N ASP A 246 1.73 1.84 28.34
CA ASP A 246 1.42 0.44 28.65
C ASP A 246 2.63 -0.50 28.49
N GLY A 247 3.78 0.03 28.06
CA GLY A 247 5.02 -0.72 27.84
C GLY A 247 5.02 -1.58 26.57
N SER A 248 4.04 -1.44 25.68
CA SER A 248 3.90 -2.27 24.48
C SER A 248 4.97 -2.02 23.41
N CYS A 249 5.73 -0.93 23.50
CA CYS A 249 6.87 -0.68 22.59
C CYS A 249 8.23 -1.21 23.08
N GLY A 250 8.28 -1.98 24.17
CA GLY A 250 9.54 -2.54 24.67
C GLY A 250 10.41 -1.49 25.35
N ILE A 251 11.69 -1.41 24.97
CA ILE A 251 12.68 -0.49 25.57
C ILE A 251 12.44 0.96 25.14
N SER A 252 12.05 1.20 23.87
CA SER A 252 11.76 2.55 23.37
C SER A 252 10.69 2.56 22.29
N CYS A 253 9.91 3.64 22.26
CA CYS A 253 8.99 3.95 21.17
C CYS A 253 9.69 4.86 20.17
N ASN A 254 10.35 4.30 19.16
CA ASN A 254 10.90 5.09 18.07
C ASN A 254 9.76 5.40 17.10
N TRP A 255 9.48 6.67 16.88
CA TRP A 255 8.50 7.08 15.88
C TRP A 255 9.11 7.07 14.48
N ASP A 256 8.26 6.97 13.47
CA ASP A 256 8.68 7.13 12.09
C ASP A 256 7.57 7.76 11.23
N TYR A 257 7.98 8.30 10.10
CA TYR A 257 7.09 8.80 9.06
C TYR A 257 6.61 7.62 8.22
N ILE A 258 5.29 7.46 8.09
CA ILE A 258 4.69 6.49 7.17
C ILE A 258 3.77 7.21 6.19
N THR A 259 3.81 6.79 4.92
CA THR A 259 2.82 7.23 3.93
C THR A 259 2.51 6.12 2.93
N PHE A 260 1.24 5.95 2.58
CA PHE A 260 0.83 4.95 1.59
C PHE A 260 -0.55 5.23 1.03
N MET A 261 -0.92 4.50 -0.03
CA MET A 261 -2.25 4.52 -0.61
C MET A 261 -3.03 3.25 -0.21
N PRO A 262 -3.97 3.33 0.75
CA PRO A 262 -4.89 2.24 1.06
C PRO A 262 -5.70 1.77 -0.15
N MET A 263 -6.06 0.49 -0.17
CA MET A 263 -6.98 -0.06 -1.15
C MET A 263 -8.45 0.14 -0.74
N PRO A 264 -9.37 0.37 -1.69
CA PRO A 264 -10.80 0.52 -1.39
C PRO A 264 -11.41 -0.81 -0.96
N VAL A 265 -12.44 -0.75 -0.11
CA VAL A 265 -13.18 -1.95 0.30
C VAL A 265 -14.00 -2.52 -0.86
N VAL A 266 -14.00 -3.85 -0.97
CA VAL A 266 -14.67 -4.56 -2.07
C VAL A 266 -16.16 -4.74 -1.77
N GLY A 267 -17.01 -4.37 -2.72
CA GLY A 267 -18.45 -4.51 -2.61
C GLY A 267 -18.91 -5.96 -2.77
N LYS A 268 -19.87 -6.40 -1.95
CA LYS A 268 -20.54 -7.70 -2.12
C LYS A 268 -22.04 -7.62 -1.88
N GLU A 269 -22.75 -8.60 -2.43
CA GLU A 269 -24.16 -8.83 -2.11
C GLU A 269 -24.30 -9.37 -0.69
N CYS A 270 -25.33 -8.91 0.03
CA CYS A 270 -25.57 -9.29 1.43
C CYS A 270 -25.77 -10.81 1.58
N ASN A 271 -25.10 -11.43 2.55
CA ASN A 271 -25.11 -12.87 2.84
C ASN A 271 -24.58 -13.78 1.72
N LYS A 272 -23.96 -13.21 0.67
CA LYS A 272 -23.35 -13.99 -0.39
C LYS A 272 -21.92 -14.37 0.00
N MET A 273 -21.64 -15.67 0.00
CA MET A 273 -20.30 -16.18 0.22
C MET A 273 -19.47 -16.13 -1.08
N LEU A 274 -18.17 -15.99 -0.94
CA LEU A 274 -17.22 -16.15 -2.04
C LEU A 274 -17.21 -17.60 -2.52
N ALA A 275 -17.05 -17.80 -3.83
CA ALA A 275 -16.86 -19.14 -4.39
C ALA A 275 -15.49 -19.73 -4.03
N LEU A 276 -14.48 -18.88 -3.94
CA LEU A 276 -13.13 -19.20 -3.48
C LEU A 276 -12.78 -18.27 -2.32
N PRO A 277 -12.17 -18.78 -1.23
CA PRO A 277 -11.93 -17.97 -0.06
C PRO A 277 -10.88 -16.88 -0.32
N ASP A 278 -11.05 -15.73 0.31
CA ASP A 278 -9.99 -14.74 0.45
C ASP A 278 -8.95 -15.30 1.41
N GLN A 279 -7.73 -15.52 0.91
CA GLN A 279 -6.64 -16.17 1.63
C GLN A 279 -5.43 -15.24 1.65
N ARG A 280 -4.88 -14.92 2.82
CA ARG A 280 -3.69 -14.06 2.97
C ARG A 280 -2.67 -14.74 3.87
N ILE A 281 -1.39 -14.52 3.61
CA ILE A 281 -0.29 -15.02 4.46
C ILE A 281 0.76 -13.93 4.67
N ILE A 282 1.35 -13.89 5.86
CA ILE A 282 2.41 -12.93 6.18
C ILE A 282 3.24 -13.38 7.39
N THR A 283 4.54 -13.06 7.41
CA THR A 283 5.43 -13.29 8.57
C THR A 283 5.61 -12.05 9.43
N ASN A 284 6.14 -12.26 10.63
CA ASN A 284 6.49 -11.18 11.56
C ASN A 284 7.90 -10.60 11.34
N ASP A 285 8.64 -11.04 10.33
CA ASP A 285 10.01 -10.56 10.08
C ASP A 285 10.05 -9.04 9.85
N PHE A 286 9.01 -8.51 9.21
CA PHE A 286 8.84 -7.11 8.86
C PHE A 286 7.42 -6.60 9.15
N THR A 287 6.65 -7.33 9.95
CA THR A 287 5.23 -7.02 10.22
C THR A 287 4.96 -7.07 11.71
N THR A 288 4.44 -5.99 12.26
CA THR A 288 4.03 -5.95 13.67
C THR A 288 2.55 -6.30 13.81
N ARG A 289 1.71 -5.83 12.88
CA ARG A 289 0.26 -6.07 12.89
C ARG A 289 -0.37 -5.85 11.53
N LEU A 290 -1.54 -6.43 11.36
CA LEU A 290 -2.45 -6.17 10.24
C LEU A 290 -3.66 -5.38 10.72
N TYR A 291 -4.16 -4.52 9.86
CA TYR A 291 -5.43 -3.83 10.02
C TYR A 291 -6.39 -4.38 8.98
N VAL A 292 -7.58 -4.80 9.42
CA VAL A 292 -8.52 -5.56 8.59
C VAL A 292 -9.81 -4.78 8.45
N SER A 293 -10.17 -4.50 7.21
CA SER A 293 -11.40 -3.83 6.85
C SER A 293 -12.45 -4.83 6.37
N PRO A 294 -13.72 -4.67 6.79
CA PRO A 294 -14.80 -5.54 6.34
C PRO A 294 -15.10 -5.30 4.84
N PRO A 295 -15.70 -6.29 4.17
CA PRO A 295 -16.31 -6.07 2.87
C PRO A 295 -17.40 -4.98 2.92
N ASN A 296 -17.60 -4.28 1.82
CA ASN A 296 -18.66 -3.29 1.69
C ASN A 296 -19.99 -3.97 1.33
N VAL A 297 -20.99 -3.82 2.20
CA VAL A 297 -22.35 -4.31 1.99
C VAL A 297 -23.38 -3.17 1.93
N PRO A 298 -24.58 -3.41 1.39
CA PRO A 298 -25.69 -2.46 1.47
C PRO A 298 -26.01 -2.05 2.91
N HIS A 299 -26.44 -0.80 3.12
CA HIS A 299 -26.68 -0.22 4.47
C HIS A 299 -27.69 -1.00 5.32
N ASN A 300 -28.63 -1.74 4.70
CA ASN A 300 -29.62 -2.56 5.38
C ASN A 300 -29.17 -4.02 5.64
N CYS A 301 -27.90 -4.33 5.37
CA CYS A 301 -27.34 -5.66 5.56
C CYS A 301 -26.77 -5.81 6.98
N ASN A 302 -27.39 -6.65 7.80
CA ASN A 302 -26.91 -7.02 9.13
C ASN A 302 -26.10 -8.33 9.07
N GLU A 303 -25.10 -8.38 8.18
CA GLU A 303 -24.17 -9.51 8.08
C GLU A 303 -23.00 -9.28 9.04
N MET A 304 -22.58 -10.34 9.73
CA MET A 304 -21.41 -10.32 10.59
C MET A 304 -20.28 -10.99 9.84
N PHE A 305 -19.16 -10.28 9.66
CA PHE A 305 -17.99 -10.80 8.97
C PHE A 305 -17.04 -11.51 9.94
N LYS A 306 -16.50 -12.65 9.51
CA LYS A 306 -15.57 -13.48 10.25
C LYS A 306 -14.42 -13.88 9.36
N ILE A 307 -13.25 -13.97 9.98
CA ILE A 307 -12.05 -14.53 9.37
C ILE A 307 -11.53 -15.66 10.26
N GLN A 308 -10.97 -16.69 9.64
CA GLN A 308 -10.21 -17.71 10.35
C GLN A 308 -8.74 -17.32 10.29
N VAL A 309 -8.08 -17.17 11.45
CA VAL A 309 -6.67 -16.80 11.57
C VAL A 309 -5.88 -17.99 12.06
N TYR A 310 -4.97 -18.46 11.23
CA TYR A 310 -4.03 -19.54 11.50
C TYR A 310 -2.69 -18.99 11.95
N ASP A 311 -1.96 -19.79 12.72
CA ASP A 311 -0.55 -19.57 13.00
C ASP A 311 0.23 -20.87 12.79
N LYS A 312 1.55 -20.80 12.99
CA LYS A 312 2.46 -21.95 12.80
C LYS A 312 2.12 -23.16 13.67
N PHE A 313 1.52 -22.96 14.84
CA PHE A 313 1.20 -24.01 15.81
C PHE A 313 -0.26 -24.48 15.69
N ASP A 314 -1.14 -23.68 15.10
CA ASP A 314 -2.52 -24.01 14.79
C ASP A 314 -2.88 -23.64 13.33
N ASN A 315 -2.32 -24.40 12.39
CA ASN A 315 -2.56 -24.24 10.95
C ASN A 315 -3.71 -25.12 10.40
N VAL A 316 -4.43 -25.82 11.28
CA VAL A 316 -5.56 -26.71 10.91
C VAL A 316 -6.88 -26.14 11.39
N THR A 317 -6.96 -25.72 12.66
CA THR A 317 -8.20 -25.18 13.22
C THR A 317 -8.21 -23.68 13.07
N GLY A 318 -7.15 -23.02 13.52
CA GLY A 318 -7.04 -21.57 13.64
C GLY A 318 -7.99 -20.99 14.69
N ASN A 319 -7.98 -19.66 14.80
CA ASN A 319 -8.89 -18.88 15.63
C ASN A 319 -9.87 -18.08 14.77
N CYS A 320 -11.17 -18.18 15.07
CA CYS A 320 -12.19 -17.37 14.41
C CYS A 320 -12.21 -15.97 15.03
N GLU A 321 -11.99 -14.94 14.22
CA GLU A 321 -12.07 -13.53 14.61
C GLU A 321 -13.26 -12.85 13.92
N ILE A 322 -13.97 -11.99 14.65
CA ILE A 322 -15.06 -11.18 14.09
C ILE A 322 -14.45 -9.89 13.56
N ILE A 323 -14.76 -9.58 12.30
CA ILE A 323 -14.36 -8.32 11.67
C ILE A 323 -15.40 -7.25 11.96
N SER A 324 -14.93 -6.19 12.60
CA SER A 324 -15.71 -5.02 12.95
C SER A 324 -16.20 -4.32 11.67
N ASP A 325 -17.49 -4.05 11.62
CA ASP A 325 -18.15 -3.32 10.53
C ASP A 325 -17.65 -1.86 10.39
N ILE A 326 -17.03 -1.31 11.44
CA ILE A 326 -16.37 0.00 11.45
C ILE A 326 -14.88 -0.05 11.11
N GLY A 327 -14.33 -1.24 10.84
CA GLY A 327 -12.93 -1.42 10.47
C GLY A 327 -11.95 -1.33 11.63
N SER A 328 -12.40 -1.54 12.88
CA SER A 328 -11.54 -1.47 14.07
C SER A 328 -10.74 -2.75 14.36
N SER A 329 -10.87 -3.76 13.49
CA SER A 329 -10.22 -5.06 13.66
C SER A 329 -8.74 -5.03 13.30
N THR A 330 -7.94 -5.70 14.14
CA THR A 330 -6.49 -5.80 13.98
C THR A 330 -6.02 -7.20 14.35
N ILE A 331 -5.04 -7.73 13.63
CA ILE A 331 -4.37 -8.99 13.96
C ILE A 331 -2.93 -8.68 14.35
N SER A 332 -2.54 -8.97 15.59
CA SER A 332 -1.15 -8.78 16.04
C SER A 332 -0.27 -9.94 15.58
N LEU A 333 0.98 -9.63 15.22
CA LEU A 333 2.04 -10.60 14.92
C LEU A 333 3.18 -10.55 15.95
N THR A 334 3.04 -9.78 17.03
CA THR A 334 4.06 -9.65 18.08
C THR A 334 4.39 -10.98 18.78
N ASP A 335 3.42 -11.90 18.86
CA ASP A 335 3.51 -13.19 19.53
C ASP A 335 3.50 -14.39 18.56
N LYS A 336 3.48 -14.13 17.24
CA LYS A 336 3.39 -15.14 16.18
C LYS A 336 4.52 -14.94 15.18
N SER A 337 5.21 -16.02 14.77
CA SER A 337 6.24 -15.90 13.72
C SER A 337 5.66 -15.67 12.32
N GLU A 338 4.45 -16.14 12.10
CA GLU A 338 3.74 -16.14 10.82
C GLU A 338 2.25 -16.34 11.07
N MET A 339 1.44 -15.93 10.10
CA MET A 339 0.02 -16.21 10.07
C MET A 339 -0.49 -16.47 8.65
N GLY A 340 -1.58 -17.22 8.57
CA GLY A 340 -2.47 -17.27 7.43
C GLY A 340 -3.87 -16.84 7.83
N SER A 341 -4.62 -16.17 6.97
CA SER A 341 -6.05 -15.89 7.19
C SER A 341 -6.89 -16.38 6.03
N GLU A 342 -8.10 -16.85 6.33
CA GLU A 342 -9.08 -17.33 5.35
C GLU A 342 -10.48 -16.81 5.67
N THR A 343 -11.23 -16.38 4.65
CA THR A 343 -12.66 -16.14 4.79
C THR A 343 -13.44 -16.40 3.50
N PHE A 344 -14.67 -16.89 3.66
CA PHE A 344 -15.66 -17.00 2.60
C PHE A 344 -16.70 -15.88 2.66
N GLU A 345 -16.66 -15.02 3.68
CA GLU A 345 -17.71 -14.03 3.95
C GLU A 345 -17.51 -12.72 3.15
N GLY A 346 -16.54 -12.67 2.25
CA GLY A 346 -16.25 -11.54 1.37
C GLY A 346 -14.77 -11.20 1.37
N GLU A 347 -14.32 -10.48 0.34
CA GLU A 347 -12.93 -10.05 0.24
C GLU A 347 -12.64 -8.97 1.29
N THR A 348 -11.66 -9.24 2.15
CA THR A 348 -11.28 -8.36 3.26
C THR A 348 -10.03 -7.59 2.90
N VAL A 349 -10.12 -6.25 2.87
CA VAL A 349 -8.94 -5.43 2.61
C VAL A 349 -8.07 -5.39 3.86
N MET A 350 -6.80 -5.76 3.70
CA MET A 350 -5.80 -5.69 4.76
C MET A 350 -4.62 -4.84 4.34
N TYR A 351 -4.15 -3.99 5.25
CA TYR A 351 -2.83 -3.39 5.14
C TYR A 351 -1.98 -3.81 6.34
N ARG A 352 -0.68 -3.96 6.11
CA ARG A 352 0.27 -4.23 7.19
C ARG A 352 0.84 -2.94 7.73
N PHE A 353 1.08 -2.93 9.03
CA PHE A 353 1.97 -1.98 9.66
C PHE A 353 3.26 -2.71 10.01
N GLY A 354 4.30 -2.37 9.26
CA GLY A 354 5.61 -2.98 9.35
C GLY A 354 6.55 -2.19 10.23
N SER A 355 7.52 -2.90 10.80
CA SER A 355 8.67 -2.32 11.48
C SER A 355 9.82 -3.34 11.51
N PHE A 356 11.01 -2.87 11.83
CA PHE A 356 12.16 -3.69 12.15
C PHE A 356 12.28 -3.83 13.66
N HIS A 357 12.40 -5.06 14.13
CA HIS A 357 12.52 -5.35 15.56
C HIS A 357 13.98 -5.40 16.01
N HIS A 358 14.27 -4.82 17.18
CA HIS A 358 15.58 -4.88 17.81
C HIS A 358 15.69 -6.11 18.73
N SER A 359 16.74 -6.92 18.57
CA SER A 359 17.10 -7.92 19.59
C SER A 359 17.75 -7.24 20.79
N PRO A 360 17.50 -7.67 22.04
CA PRO A 360 16.93 -8.97 22.41
C PRO A 360 15.44 -8.97 22.79
N ASP A 361 14.77 -7.81 22.89
CA ASP A 361 13.38 -7.78 23.41
C ASP A 361 12.33 -8.18 22.35
N ASN A 362 12.66 -8.06 21.05
CA ASN A 362 11.76 -8.29 19.91
C ASN A 362 10.44 -7.47 19.97
N LEU A 363 10.41 -6.44 20.83
CA LEU A 363 9.26 -5.55 21.02
C LEU A 363 9.58 -4.15 20.50
N THR A 364 10.82 -3.68 20.72
CA THR A 364 11.28 -2.39 20.24
C THR A 364 11.30 -2.37 18.71
N GLY A 365 10.30 -1.73 18.13
CA GLY A 365 10.20 -1.49 16.69
C GLY A 365 10.80 -0.15 16.29
N TYR A 366 11.41 -0.11 15.11
CA TYR A 366 11.85 1.10 14.42
C TYR A 366 11.65 0.92 12.92
N GLY A 367 11.78 1.99 12.16
CA GLY A 367 11.69 1.95 10.70
C GLY A 367 10.32 1.50 10.23
N HIS A 368 9.30 2.30 10.51
CA HIS A 368 7.92 1.94 10.25
C HIS A 368 7.53 2.23 8.80
N PHE A 369 6.63 1.41 8.28
CA PHE A 369 6.04 1.59 6.95
C PHE A 369 4.68 0.91 6.93
N ALA A 370 3.86 1.21 5.93
CA ALA A 370 2.58 0.57 5.76
C ALA A 370 2.24 0.39 4.28
N HIS A 371 1.60 -0.72 3.94
CA HIS A 371 1.09 -0.94 2.58
C HIS A 371 0.10 -2.11 2.57
N TYR A 372 -0.59 -2.25 1.43
CA TYR A 372 -1.53 -3.34 1.17
C TYR A 372 -0.89 -4.73 1.29
N VAL A 373 -1.68 -5.72 1.73
CA VAL A 373 -1.30 -7.14 1.81
C VAL A 373 -2.22 -7.94 0.88
N PRO A 374 -1.84 -8.23 -0.37
CA PRO A 374 -2.72 -8.91 -1.32
C PRO A 374 -3.15 -10.31 -0.87
N SER A 375 -4.36 -10.69 -1.25
CA SER A 375 -4.84 -12.08 -1.27
C SER A 375 -3.94 -12.94 -2.15
N VAL A 376 -3.85 -14.24 -1.88
CA VAL A 376 -3.16 -15.22 -2.73
C VAL A 376 -3.74 -15.21 -4.15
N GLN A 377 -5.00 -14.81 -4.32
CA GLN A 377 -5.65 -14.66 -5.63
C GLN A 377 -5.20 -13.42 -6.41
N GLU A 378 -4.60 -12.45 -5.73
CA GLU A 378 -4.09 -11.17 -6.27
C GLU A 378 -2.58 -11.23 -6.54
N TRP A 379 -1.95 -12.38 -6.33
CA TRP A 379 -0.53 -12.57 -6.59
C TRP A 379 -0.21 -12.47 -8.08
N VAL A 380 0.98 -11.97 -8.38
CA VAL A 380 1.50 -11.78 -9.75
C VAL A 380 2.29 -13.01 -10.20
N THR A 381 2.58 -13.09 -11.49
CA THR A 381 3.38 -14.16 -12.10
C THR A 381 4.37 -13.58 -13.10
N GLY A 382 5.48 -14.27 -13.35
CA GLY A 382 6.47 -13.85 -14.34
C GLY A 382 7.50 -12.90 -13.76
N GLN A 383 7.82 -11.84 -14.51
CA GLN A 383 8.84 -10.87 -14.12
C GLN A 383 8.19 -9.60 -13.55
N THR A 384 8.56 -9.22 -12.32
CA THR A 384 8.25 -7.91 -11.72
C THR A 384 9.52 -7.09 -11.61
N GLN A 385 9.50 -5.88 -12.15
CA GLN A 385 10.54 -4.88 -11.86
C GLN A 385 10.16 -4.10 -10.61
N PHE A 386 11.14 -3.80 -9.78
CA PHE A 386 10.97 -3.05 -8.54
C PHE A 386 12.16 -2.12 -8.32
N TYR A 387 12.00 -1.15 -7.43
CA TYR A 387 13.02 -0.16 -7.12
C TYR A 387 13.56 -0.33 -5.69
N THR A 388 14.87 -0.18 -5.50
CA THR A 388 15.54 -0.17 -4.19
C THR A 388 16.34 1.09 -3.95
N LEU A 389 16.47 1.43 -2.66
CA LEU A 389 17.35 2.48 -2.17
C LEU A 389 18.78 1.96 -2.00
N ALA A 390 19.72 2.86 -1.68
CA ALA A 390 21.14 2.55 -1.73
C ALA A 390 21.65 1.60 -0.62
N LYS A 391 20.93 1.48 0.50
CA LYS A 391 21.42 0.79 1.70
C LYS A 391 20.35 -0.09 2.32
N ASP A 392 20.80 -1.24 2.84
CA ASP A 392 20.08 -2.19 3.68
C ASP A 392 18.66 -2.55 3.19
N CYS A 393 18.50 -2.66 1.87
CA CYS A 393 17.25 -3.10 1.25
C CYS A 393 17.19 -4.62 1.11
N SER A 394 15.97 -5.16 1.19
CA SER A 394 15.66 -6.55 0.95
C SER A 394 14.37 -6.68 0.15
N ALA A 395 14.35 -7.66 -0.75
CA ALA A 395 13.14 -8.18 -1.36
C ALA A 395 12.56 -9.26 -0.44
N GLU A 396 11.35 -9.04 0.06
CA GLU A 396 10.57 -10.00 0.82
C GLU A 396 9.54 -10.62 -0.13
N LEU A 397 9.70 -11.91 -0.42
CA LEU A 397 8.94 -12.63 -1.44
C LEU A 397 8.16 -13.78 -0.81
N TYR A 398 6.87 -13.85 -1.12
CA TYR A 398 6.00 -14.98 -0.80
C TYR A 398 5.56 -15.66 -2.08
N THR A 399 5.65 -16.97 -2.17
CA THR A 399 5.33 -17.71 -3.41
C THR A 399 4.69 -19.06 -3.13
N ASP A 400 3.83 -19.51 -4.04
CA ASP A 400 3.20 -20.84 -4.00
C ASP A 400 4.10 -21.97 -4.55
N GLN A 401 5.30 -21.64 -5.05
CA GLN A 401 6.33 -22.60 -5.42
C GLN A 401 7.61 -22.42 -4.62
N VAL A 402 7.99 -23.47 -3.90
CA VAL A 402 9.12 -23.47 -2.95
C VAL A 402 10.49 -23.71 -3.57
N ASN A 403 10.62 -23.84 -4.90
CA ASN A 403 11.90 -24.15 -5.55
C ASN A 403 12.73 -22.87 -5.79
N PRO A 404 13.83 -22.62 -5.05
CA PRO A 404 14.64 -21.41 -5.23
C PRO A 404 15.30 -21.34 -6.61
N ASP A 405 15.56 -22.49 -7.24
CA ASP A 405 16.21 -22.54 -8.56
C ASP A 405 15.32 -21.97 -9.67
N SER A 406 14.01 -21.84 -9.39
CA SER A 406 13.02 -21.25 -10.31
C SER A 406 12.89 -19.73 -10.17
N ILE A 407 13.53 -19.13 -9.18
CA ILE A 407 13.46 -17.69 -8.90
C ILE A 407 14.78 -17.04 -9.32
N LYS A 408 14.69 -15.96 -10.08
CA LYS A 408 15.86 -15.18 -10.51
C LYS A 408 15.76 -13.75 -10.02
N LEU A 409 16.85 -13.23 -9.48
CA LEU A 409 17.05 -11.82 -9.21
C LEU A 409 18.01 -11.26 -10.26
N ASP A 410 17.57 -10.26 -11.01
CA ASP A 410 18.35 -9.63 -12.10
C ASP A 410 18.88 -10.66 -13.12
N GLY A 411 18.03 -11.65 -13.43
CA GLY A 411 18.36 -12.76 -14.33
C GLY A 411 19.27 -13.84 -13.73
N ILE A 412 19.72 -13.69 -12.48
CA ILE A 412 20.58 -14.64 -11.77
C ILE A 412 19.74 -15.49 -10.83
N THR A 413 19.80 -16.81 -10.97
CA THR A 413 19.13 -17.75 -10.07
C THR A 413 19.54 -17.54 -8.60
N LEU A 414 18.56 -17.56 -7.71
CA LEU A 414 18.81 -17.43 -6.27
C LEU A 414 19.64 -18.63 -5.77
N THR A 415 20.77 -18.33 -5.13
CA THR A 415 21.70 -19.33 -4.59
C THR A 415 22.08 -18.98 -3.15
N LYS A 416 22.14 -19.98 -2.27
CA LYS A 416 22.62 -19.77 -0.89
C LYS A 416 24.10 -19.35 -0.90
N PRO A 417 24.53 -18.46 0.02
CA PRO A 417 23.80 -17.95 1.19
C PRO A 417 23.02 -16.64 0.97
N LYS A 418 22.74 -16.25 -0.29
CA LYS A 418 22.19 -14.91 -0.62
C LYS A 418 20.72 -14.69 -0.27
N TYR A 419 20.06 -15.65 0.37
CA TYR A 419 18.67 -15.52 0.81
C TYR A 419 18.42 -16.37 2.06
N THR A 420 17.43 -15.96 2.85
CA THR A 420 16.78 -16.85 3.83
C THR A 420 15.52 -17.44 3.21
N LEU A 421 15.18 -18.68 3.60
CA LEU A 421 13.98 -19.36 3.14
C LEU A 421 13.30 -20.03 4.33
N ASN A 422 12.07 -19.62 4.58
CA ASN A 422 11.15 -20.26 5.51
C ASN A 422 10.00 -20.90 4.75
N TYR A 423 9.47 -21.98 5.30
CA TYR A 423 8.31 -22.66 4.74
C TYR A 423 7.10 -22.39 5.62
N MET A 424 5.98 -22.13 4.97
CA MET A 424 4.70 -21.85 5.62
C MET A 424 3.66 -22.81 5.07
N ASP A 425 3.05 -23.61 5.95
CA ASP A 425 2.09 -24.64 5.58
C ASP A 425 0.68 -24.18 5.94
N TYR A 426 -0.06 -23.61 4.97
CA TYR A 426 -1.41 -23.07 5.15
C TYR A 426 -2.34 -23.52 4.01
N PHE A 427 -3.64 -23.63 4.28
CA PHE A 427 -4.66 -23.93 3.25
C PHE A 427 -4.40 -25.23 2.46
N ASN A 428 -3.82 -26.24 3.11
CA ASN A 428 -3.35 -27.49 2.48
C ASN A 428 -2.33 -27.28 1.36
N LYS A 429 -1.60 -26.16 1.40
CA LYS A 429 -0.52 -25.81 0.47
C LYS A 429 0.73 -25.41 1.25
N LYS A 430 1.86 -25.54 0.58
CA LYS A 430 3.15 -25.14 1.11
C LYS A 430 3.64 -23.90 0.36
N PHE A 431 3.84 -22.81 1.08
CA PHE A 431 4.34 -21.55 0.56
C PHE A 431 5.82 -21.37 0.91
N GLY A 432 6.55 -20.68 0.04
CA GLY A 432 7.91 -20.24 0.29
C GLY A 432 7.92 -18.78 0.71
N HIS A 433 8.62 -18.47 1.79
CA HIS A 433 8.92 -17.10 2.22
C HIS A 433 10.43 -16.86 2.11
N PHE A 434 10.81 -15.91 1.26
CA PHE A 434 12.20 -15.57 0.99
C PHE A 434 12.49 -14.15 1.43
N ILE A 435 13.62 -13.94 2.09
CA ILE A 435 14.20 -12.60 2.27
C ILE A 435 15.52 -12.58 1.51
N VAL A 436 15.59 -11.72 0.50
CA VAL A 436 16.73 -11.60 -0.40
C VAL A 436 17.34 -10.20 -0.22
N PRO A 437 18.51 -10.07 0.43
CA PRO A 437 19.22 -8.80 0.50
C PRO A 437 19.56 -8.30 -0.90
N ILE A 438 19.21 -7.04 -1.19
CA ILE A 438 19.45 -6.40 -2.47
C ILE A 438 20.55 -5.35 -2.30
N SER A 439 21.58 -5.46 -3.13
CA SER A 439 22.64 -4.47 -3.21
C SER A 439 22.45 -3.62 -4.45
N GLY A 440 22.52 -2.31 -4.30
CA GLY A 440 22.41 -1.38 -5.41
C GLY A 440 21.21 -0.44 -5.27
N TYR A 441 21.37 0.72 -5.88
CA TYR A 441 20.34 1.72 -5.99
C TYR A 441 19.72 1.62 -7.38
N GLY A 442 18.39 1.65 -7.45
CA GLY A 442 17.68 1.71 -8.73
C GLY A 442 16.77 0.52 -8.98
N VAL A 443 16.55 0.25 -10.26
CA VAL A 443 15.61 -0.79 -10.71
C VAL A 443 16.28 -2.16 -10.71
N HIS A 444 15.60 -3.12 -10.09
CA HIS A 444 15.90 -4.55 -10.06
C HIS A 444 14.72 -5.32 -10.63
N SER A 445 14.92 -6.61 -10.87
CA SER A 445 13.87 -7.51 -11.35
C SER A 445 13.87 -8.83 -10.61
N ILE A 446 12.68 -9.31 -10.26
CA ILE A 446 12.47 -10.69 -9.84
C ILE A 446 11.68 -11.42 -10.91
N ASP A 447 12.09 -12.63 -11.26
CA ASP A 447 11.39 -13.49 -12.22
C ASP A 447 11.09 -14.84 -11.56
N SER A 448 9.82 -15.21 -11.57
CA SER A 448 9.32 -16.48 -11.05
C SER A 448 8.19 -17.01 -11.93
N GLY A 449 8.29 -18.29 -12.30
CA GLY A 449 7.23 -18.97 -13.06
C GLY A 449 5.98 -19.33 -12.23
N SER A 450 5.96 -18.98 -10.95
CA SER A 450 4.90 -19.29 -9.99
C SER A 450 4.16 -18.03 -9.56
N ASN A 451 3.05 -18.16 -8.82
CA ASN A 451 2.39 -16.99 -8.27
C ASN A 451 3.19 -16.48 -7.07
N TYR A 452 3.35 -15.17 -6.97
CA TYR A 452 4.04 -14.55 -5.85
C TYR A 452 3.54 -13.14 -5.52
N VAL A 453 3.86 -12.69 -4.32
CA VAL A 453 3.83 -11.28 -3.95
C VAL A 453 5.20 -10.84 -3.47
N LEU A 454 5.62 -9.66 -3.92
CA LEU A 454 6.91 -9.06 -3.62
C LEU A 454 6.72 -7.75 -2.85
N TYR A 455 7.41 -7.65 -1.71
CA TYR A 455 7.59 -6.41 -0.98
C TYR A 455 9.06 -6.00 -1.01
N VAL A 456 9.30 -4.70 -0.96
CA VAL A 456 10.63 -4.14 -0.81
C VAL A 456 10.67 -3.41 0.52
N VAL A 457 11.65 -3.73 1.35
CA VAL A 457 11.86 -3.09 2.65
C VAL A 457 13.30 -2.63 2.77
N CYS A 458 13.52 -1.41 3.25
CA CYS A 458 14.84 -0.82 3.42
C CYS A 458 15.01 -0.30 4.84
N LYS A 459 16.12 -0.66 5.48
CA LYS A 459 16.49 -0.17 6.81
C LYS A 459 17.35 1.07 6.70
N ASN A 460 17.34 1.87 7.77
CA ASN A 460 18.27 2.96 8.00
C ASN A 460 18.33 3.98 6.84
N VAL A 461 17.17 4.33 6.28
CA VAL A 461 17.12 5.10 5.03
C VAL A 461 17.59 6.54 5.25
N HIS A 462 16.98 7.26 6.19
CA HIS A 462 17.36 8.64 6.53
C HIS A 462 18.01 8.79 7.91
N SER A 463 17.82 7.82 8.80
CA SER A 463 18.45 7.76 10.13
C SER A 463 18.57 6.31 10.59
N ILE A 464 19.19 6.06 11.75
CA ILE A 464 19.27 4.70 12.32
C ILE A 464 17.92 4.12 12.77
N TYR A 465 16.86 4.93 12.78
CA TYR A 465 15.52 4.52 13.19
C TYR A 465 14.47 4.67 12.09
N ASN A 466 14.83 5.21 10.93
CA ASN A 466 13.92 5.38 9.81
C ASN A 466 14.02 4.19 8.85
N GLY A 467 12.86 3.76 8.36
CA GLY A 467 12.67 2.66 7.43
C GLY A 467 11.75 3.06 6.30
N ALA A 468 11.73 2.25 5.26
CA ALA A 468 10.81 2.45 4.15
C ALA A 468 10.37 1.09 3.61
N GLY A 469 9.13 0.98 3.15
CA GLY A 469 8.66 -0.29 2.62
C GLY A 469 7.39 -0.19 1.80
N TYR A 470 7.33 -0.94 0.70
CA TYR A 470 6.19 -0.95 -0.21
C TYR A 470 5.95 -2.31 -0.85
N LEU A 471 4.72 -2.51 -1.33
CA LEU A 471 4.32 -3.61 -2.20
C LEU A 471 4.73 -3.30 -3.65
N ALA A 472 5.45 -4.20 -4.31
CA ALA A 472 5.96 -3.93 -5.66
C ALA A 472 4.86 -3.94 -6.74
N SER A 473 3.93 -4.88 -6.66
CA SER A 473 2.84 -5.06 -7.64
C SER A 473 1.77 -6.01 -7.11
N PHE A 474 0.53 -5.90 -7.62
CA PHE A 474 -0.56 -6.85 -7.36
C PHE A 474 -1.57 -6.90 -8.50
N ASN A 475 -2.31 -8.01 -8.61
CA ASN A 475 -3.45 -8.18 -9.49
C ASN A 475 -4.77 -7.93 -8.75
N GLN A 476 -5.87 -7.75 -9.46
CA GLN A 476 -7.22 -7.77 -8.92
C GLN A 476 -7.69 -9.22 -8.77
N ALA A 477 -8.49 -9.48 -7.73
CA ALA A 477 -9.08 -10.81 -7.52
C ALA A 477 -10.00 -11.18 -8.70
N LYS A 478 -9.75 -12.35 -9.31
CA LYS A 478 -10.43 -12.82 -10.54
C LYS A 478 -11.91 -13.22 -10.36
N ASN A 479 -12.50 -12.99 -9.19
CA ASN A 479 -13.78 -13.57 -8.77
C ASN A 479 -14.92 -12.55 -8.58
N GLN A 480 -14.82 -11.36 -9.17
CA GLN A 480 -15.90 -10.37 -9.18
C GLN A 480 -17.02 -10.69 -10.18
#